data_AF-A0A7V0SRW2-F1
#
_entry.id   AF-A0A7V0SRW2-F1
#
_cell.length_a   1.000
_cell.length_b   1.000
_cell.length_c   1.000
_cell.angle_alpha   90.00
_cell.angle_beta   90.00
_cell.angle_gamma   90.00
#
_symmetry.space_group_name_H-M   'P 1'
#
loop_
_entity.id
_entity.type
_entity.pdbx_description
1 polymer ?
#
loop_
_entity_poly.entity_id
_entity_poly.type
_entity_poly.pdbx_seq_one_letter_code
_entity_poly.pdbx_strand_id
1 'polypeptide(L)'
;MDITTIKKYLDKQKIKVVETYDFDNKKVKYSDKITGWKIDKFRGDEEIVRAYILAKLVNELGYKPENIELEKQYDIGRPKVNKPRIDIIVRDDKGNAFLYIELKSPQDYEKDKDEVIEKQLFNLASQEKGQGFDVKYLVLYTIEVVGNEIKDKTILIDYDKFASFDAWKNVRDFADQLPERYGKAQKEPYIKGGQKDLDTNFTHSQLDYKRANLHNVLWGGGGTDDNDVFSSLVNIILAKIQDESEKKKGEKYDFQIFSFKDGESFETNEQLFERINELYRRALKQRLNVVDETRLKKSYIIDENKFSLAKLKYSVSELEQFSFVDGKNSFTGKDILGDFFEGIIREGFKQSKGQFFTHINIVKFLLWGLQLDKLAIDRVNNDLEIPYCIDPSAGSGTFLIEYMKFITENLKRRFRDDLDDTRDVEDKFHQWFMPDHRENKWASTFIYGGDINFNLGTATKVNMILHGDGSTNIFVGSPNGDGLLPFSEYVKETAPNALNKSVKDTGYFSKEVNKEFDVIITNPPFSVDLDNDTKRKVKDTFIFGDKKNSENLFIERYY
;
A
#
# COMPACT_ATOMS: atom_id res chain seq x y z
N MET A 1 3.00 13.57 17.95
CA MET A 1 2.30 12.63 18.85
C MET A 1 1.28 13.43 19.69
N ASP A 2 0.04 12.98 19.88
CA ASP A 2 -0.91 13.66 20.77
C ASP A 2 -0.62 13.33 22.24
N ILE A 3 0.02 14.28 22.90
CA ILE A 3 0.45 14.18 24.30
C ILE A 3 -0.75 14.18 25.26
N THR A 4 -1.88 14.79 24.88
CA THR A 4 -3.05 14.94 25.75
C THR A 4 -3.64 13.58 26.10
N THR A 5 -3.77 12.71 25.12
CA THR A 5 -4.29 11.35 25.29
C THR A 5 -3.35 10.51 26.16
N ILE A 6 -2.03 10.63 25.95
CA ILE A 6 -1.02 9.93 26.77
C ILE A 6 -1.05 10.43 28.22
N LYS A 7 -1.16 11.73 28.45
CA LYS A 7 -1.30 12.30 29.79
C LYS A 7 -2.53 11.73 30.51
N LYS A 8 -3.70 11.75 29.85
CA LYS A 8 -4.93 11.15 30.41
C LYS A 8 -4.78 9.67 30.73
N TYR A 9 -4.01 8.93 29.92
CA TYR A 9 -3.71 7.53 30.18
C TYR A 9 -2.86 7.38 31.45
N LEU A 10 -1.77 8.15 31.60
CA LEU A 10 -0.89 8.11 32.78
C LEU A 10 -1.60 8.57 34.07
N ASP A 11 -2.49 9.56 33.98
CA ASP A 11 -3.29 10.07 35.09
C ASP A 11 -4.17 8.96 35.71
N LYS A 12 -4.72 8.07 34.87
CA LYS A 12 -5.62 6.98 35.28
C LYS A 12 -4.93 5.78 35.92
N GLN A 13 -3.61 5.65 35.79
CA GLN A 13 -2.90 4.46 36.27
C GLN A 13 -2.92 4.35 37.79
N LYS A 14 -3.18 3.14 38.30
CA LYS A 14 -3.28 2.86 39.75
C LYS A 14 -1.90 2.84 40.38
N ILE A 15 -0.96 2.12 39.77
CA ILE A 15 0.44 2.06 40.19
C ILE A 15 1.19 3.16 39.44
N LYS A 16 1.65 4.17 40.18
CA LYS A 16 2.40 5.32 39.65
C LYS A 16 3.87 4.98 39.40
N VAL A 17 4.11 4.12 38.40
CA VAL A 17 5.47 3.79 37.94
C VAL A 17 6.14 4.93 37.19
N VAL A 18 5.35 5.78 36.53
CA VAL A 18 5.76 7.11 36.06
C VAL A 18 5.30 8.11 37.12
N GLU A 19 6.21 8.49 38.02
CA GLU A 19 5.92 9.30 39.20
C GLU A 19 5.75 10.78 38.86
N THR A 20 6.50 11.27 37.88
CA THR A 20 6.43 12.64 37.39
C THR A 20 6.44 12.62 35.86
N TYR A 21 5.57 13.38 35.23
CA TYR A 21 5.54 13.58 33.78
C TYR A 21 4.97 14.97 33.49
N ASP A 22 5.88 15.88 33.18
CA ASP A 22 5.58 17.25 32.76
C ASP A 22 6.09 17.42 31.34
N PHE A 23 5.18 17.30 30.38
CA PHE A 23 5.51 17.38 28.97
C PHE A 23 5.91 18.80 28.53
N ASP A 24 5.37 19.83 29.18
CA ASP A 24 5.65 21.24 28.86
C ASP A 24 7.07 21.62 29.27
N ASN A 25 7.47 21.22 30.49
CA ASN A 25 8.83 21.43 31.01
C ASN A 25 9.79 20.28 30.68
N LYS A 26 9.33 19.29 29.89
CA LYS A 26 10.08 18.09 29.50
C LYS A 26 10.70 17.33 30.68
N LYS A 27 10.00 17.21 31.81
CA LYS A 27 10.47 16.47 32.99
C LYS A 27 9.77 15.11 33.10
N VAL A 28 10.52 14.08 33.43
CA VAL A 28 9.96 12.76 33.74
C VAL A 28 10.69 12.16 34.94
N LYS A 29 10.01 11.37 35.76
CA LYS A 29 10.64 10.56 36.81
C LYS A 29 9.96 9.21 36.85
N TYR A 30 10.74 8.14 36.80
CA TYR A 30 10.27 6.77 36.99
C TYR A 30 10.49 6.30 38.42
N SER A 31 9.69 5.31 38.83
CA SER A 31 9.71 4.78 40.19
C SER A 31 11.08 4.25 40.60
N ASP A 32 11.45 4.49 41.85
CA ASP A 32 12.72 4.01 42.41
C ASP A 32 12.80 2.48 42.54
N LYS A 33 11.66 1.79 42.35
CA LYS A 33 11.58 0.33 42.20
C LYS A 33 12.15 -0.19 40.89
N ILE A 34 12.14 0.61 39.84
CA ILE A 34 12.75 0.26 38.56
C ILE A 34 14.27 0.42 38.67
N THR A 35 15.00 -0.59 38.21
CA THR A 35 16.48 -0.60 38.25
C THR A 35 17.08 0.00 36.97
N GLY A 36 18.38 0.31 36.99
CA GLY A 36 19.09 0.87 35.82
C GLY A 36 19.21 2.40 35.82
N TRP A 37 19.30 3.01 34.64
CA TRP A 37 19.61 4.44 34.49
C TRP A 37 18.45 5.32 35.01
N LYS A 38 18.79 6.35 35.80
CA LYS A 38 17.82 7.37 36.26
C LYS A 38 17.58 8.43 35.19
N ILE A 39 16.39 8.42 34.61
CA ILE A 39 15.96 9.36 33.57
C ILE A 39 15.12 10.48 34.22
N ASP A 40 15.43 11.72 33.88
CA ASP A 40 14.88 12.93 34.50
C ASP A 40 14.14 13.87 33.51
N LYS A 41 14.24 13.60 32.20
CA LYS A 41 13.69 14.48 31.15
C LYS A 41 13.21 13.76 29.89
N PHE A 42 12.16 14.29 29.27
CA PHE A 42 11.70 13.91 27.95
C PHE A 42 12.65 14.46 26.87
N ARG A 43 13.53 13.61 26.34
CA ARG A 43 14.52 13.98 25.31
C ARG A 43 13.94 13.99 23.89
N GLY A 44 12.88 13.24 23.66
CA GLY A 44 12.17 13.12 22.40
C GLY A 44 10.95 12.21 22.56
N ASP A 45 10.25 11.98 21.46
CA ASP A 45 8.99 11.21 21.45
C ASP A 45 9.18 9.76 21.93
N GLU A 46 10.36 9.17 21.75
CA GLU A 46 10.71 7.84 22.28
C GLU A 46 10.59 7.75 23.81
N GLU A 47 10.90 8.82 24.53
CA GLU A 47 10.76 8.85 25.99
C GLU A 47 9.28 8.89 26.41
N ILE A 48 8.42 9.46 25.56
CA ILE A 48 6.96 9.44 25.76
C ILE A 48 6.44 8.01 25.55
N VAL A 49 6.95 7.31 24.52
CA VAL A 49 6.69 5.87 24.33
C VAL A 49 7.13 5.08 25.56
N ARG A 50 8.33 5.37 26.11
CA ARG A 50 8.84 4.72 27.32
C ARG A 50 7.92 4.91 28.52
N ALA A 51 7.44 6.13 28.76
CA ALA A 51 6.51 6.41 29.85
C ALA A 51 5.21 5.62 29.70
N TYR A 52 4.65 5.55 28.48
CA TYR A 52 3.45 4.77 28.21
C TYR A 52 3.66 3.26 28.45
N ILE A 53 4.69 2.66 27.84
CA ILE A 53 4.91 1.21 27.92
C ILE A 53 5.22 0.76 29.36
N LEU A 54 5.97 1.55 30.14
CA LEU A 54 6.23 1.22 31.55
C LEU A 54 4.93 1.20 32.37
N ALA A 55 4.06 2.18 32.17
CA ALA A 55 2.75 2.21 32.80
C ALA A 55 1.91 0.97 32.42
N LYS A 56 1.89 0.62 31.13
CA LYS A 56 1.16 -0.53 30.59
C LYS A 56 1.69 -1.86 31.12
N LEU A 57 3.00 -2.08 31.09
CA LEU A 57 3.66 -3.28 31.61
C LEU A 57 3.23 -3.59 33.04
N VAL A 58 3.18 -2.55 33.89
CA VAL A 58 2.85 -2.72 35.31
C VAL A 58 1.35 -2.82 35.56
N ASN A 59 0.54 -1.93 34.97
CA ASN A 59 -0.87 -1.79 35.33
C ASN A 59 -1.81 -2.70 34.53
N GLU A 60 -1.45 -3.06 33.31
CA GLU A 60 -2.28 -3.88 32.42
C GLU A 60 -1.70 -5.29 32.27
N LEU A 61 -0.40 -5.41 32.02
CA LEU A 61 0.25 -6.69 31.75
C LEU A 61 0.72 -7.40 33.03
N GLY A 62 0.68 -6.73 34.18
CA GLY A 62 0.90 -7.34 35.50
C GLY A 62 2.36 -7.65 35.84
N TYR A 63 3.32 -6.99 35.19
CA TYR A 63 4.72 -7.08 35.57
C TYR A 63 5.02 -6.25 36.82
N LYS A 64 5.94 -6.76 37.65
CA LYS A 64 6.38 -6.06 38.85
C LYS A 64 7.38 -4.95 38.47
N PRO A 65 7.25 -3.72 38.99
CA PRO A 65 8.24 -2.66 38.75
C PRO A 65 9.67 -3.08 39.11
N GLU A 66 9.82 -3.92 40.13
CA GLU A 66 11.11 -4.45 40.60
C GLU A 66 11.80 -5.38 39.60
N ASN A 67 11.03 -5.92 38.64
CA ASN A 67 11.55 -6.79 37.58
C ASN A 67 11.91 -6.01 36.31
N ILE A 68 11.79 -4.68 36.31
CA ILE A 68 12.10 -3.84 35.16
C ILE A 68 13.48 -3.18 35.35
N GLU A 69 14.28 -3.22 34.29
CA GLU A 69 15.60 -2.58 34.20
C GLU A 69 15.65 -1.66 32.98
N LEU A 70 16.13 -0.43 33.16
CA LEU A 70 16.22 0.57 32.10
C LEU A 70 17.66 0.79 31.64
N GLU A 71 17.82 0.98 30.32
CA GLU A 71 19.04 1.54 29.70
C GLU A 71 20.30 0.71 30.02
N LYS A 72 20.18 -0.63 29.99
CA LYS A 72 21.29 -1.55 30.30
C LYS A 72 22.35 -1.45 29.19
N GLN A 73 23.58 -1.15 29.57
CA GLN A 73 24.70 -0.97 28.65
C GLN A 73 25.52 -2.25 28.46
N TYR A 74 26.10 -2.41 27.26
CA TYR A 74 27.00 -3.51 26.93
C TYR A 74 28.36 -3.00 26.45
N ASP A 75 29.42 -3.69 26.86
CA ASP A 75 30.79 -3.42 26.42
C ASP A 75 31.12 -4.22 25.16
N ILE A 76 30.95 -3.60 23.99
CA ILE A 76 31.20 -4.24 22.69
C ILE A 76 32.44 -3.68 22.00
N GLY A 77 33.50 -4.49 21.93
CA GLY A 77 34.73 -4.19 21.20
C GLY A 77 35.66 -3.24 21.97
N ARG A 78 36.33 -2.33 21.25
CA ARG A 78 37.22 -1.32 21.87
C ARG A 78 36.41 -0.36 22.74
N PRO A 79 36.99 0.22 23.81
CA PRO A 79 36.31 1.21 24.64
C PRO A 79 35.72 2.34 23.77
N LYS A 80 34.39 2.43 23.73
CA LYS A 80 33.66 3.50 23.04
C LYS A 80 33.15 4.49 24.09
N VAL A 81 33.13 5.78 23.71
CA VAL A 81 32.51 6.84 24.53
C VAL A 81 31.00 6.60 24.69
N ASN A 82 30.34 6.11 23.64
CA ASN A 82 28.94 5.70 23.67
C ASN A 82 28.86 4.17 23.61
N LYS A 83 28.45 3.56 24.72
CA LYS A 83 28.19 2.13 24.80
C LYS A 83 26.82 1.80 24.18
N PRO A 84 26.70 0.71 23.41
CA PRO A 84 25.39 0.21 22.99
C PRO A 84 24.56 -0.16 24.23
N ARG A 85 23.25 0.04 24.14
CA ARG A 85 22.32 -0.12 25.24
C ARG A 85 20.98 -0.63 24.73
N ILE A 86 20.27 -1.36 25.57
CA ILE A 86 18.86 -1.75 25.37
C ILE A 86 17.98 -0.87 26.25
N ASP A 87 16.82 -0.45 25.75
CA ASP A 87 15.96 0.50 26.45
C ASP A 87 15.30 -0.08 27.71
N ILE A 88 14.67 -1.25 27.59
CA ILE A 88 13.94 -1.89 28.70
C ILE A 88 14.21 -3.39 28.70
N ILE A 89 14.51 -3.95 29.87
CA ILE A 89 14.47 -5.39 30.13
C ILE A 89 13.41 -5.67 31.18
N VAL A 90 12.52 -6.61 30.90
CA VAL A 90 11.61 -7.19 31.89
C VAL A 90 12.15 -8.57 32.28
N ARG A 91 12.63 -8.70 33.52
CA ARG A 91 13.23 -9.93 34.04
C ARG A 91 12.18 -10.90 34.59
N ASP A 92 12.44 -12.20 34.50
CA ASP A 92 11.68 -13.23 35.23
C ASP A 92 12.20 -13.41 36.66
N ASP A 93 11.55 -14.27 37.44
CA ASP A 93 11.94 -14.55 38.83
C ASP A 93 13.31 -15.24 38.96
N LYS A 94 13.89 -15.74 37.86
CA LYS A 94 15.26 -16.30 37.80
C LYS A 94 16.30 -15.25 37.38
N GLY A 95 15.87 -14.04 37.04
CA GLY A 95 16.72 -12.96 36.56
C GLY A 95 16.97 -12.98 35.05
N ASN A 96 16.37 -13.90 34.28
CA ASN A 96 16.50 -13.95 32.82
C ASN A 96 15.69 -12.83 32.16
N ALA A 97 16.07 -12.40 30.97
CA ALA A 97 15.35 -11.39 30.20
C ALA A 97 14.13 -12.01 29.51
N PHE A 98 12.94 -11.78 30.05
CA PHE A 98 11.71 -12.25 29.45
C PHE A 98 11.28 -11.38 28.26
N LEU A 99 11.23 -10.05 28.44
CA LEU A 99 11.08 -9.09 27.35
C LEU A 99 12.36 -8.25 27.24
N TYR A 100 12.91 -8.19 26.03
CA TYR A 100 14.11 -7.43 25.70
C TYR A 100 13.74 -6.37 24.66
N ILE A 101 13.46 -5.15 25.13
CA ILE A 101 12.67 -4.16 24.39
C ILE A 101 13.55 -3.00 23.95
N GLU A 102 13.54 -2.76 22.64
CA GLU A 102 14.03 -1.55 21.99
C GLU A 102 12.84 -0.67 21.60
N LEU A 103 12.90 0.61 21.97
CA LEU A 103 11.86 1.58 21.68
C LEU A 103 12.24 2.38 20.44
N LYS A 104 11.22 2.87 19.73
CA LYS A 104 11.38 3.91 18.72
C LYS A 104 10.30 4.96 18.85
N SER A 105 10.62 6.18 18.43
CA SER A 105 9.59 7.19 18.17
C SER A 105 8.64 6.70 17.06
N PRO A 106 7.37 7.16 17.03
CA PRO A 106 6.44 6.73 15.97
C PRO A 106 6.91 7.09 14.57
N GLN A 107 7.71 8.16 14.45
CA GLN A 107 8.26 8.61 13.17
C GLN A 107 9.45 7.75 12.72
N ASP A 108 10.24 7.23 13.66
CA ASP A 108 11.44 6.44 13.37
C ASP A 108 11.17 4.94 13.35
N TYR A 109 10.02 4.48 13.85
CA TYR A 109 9.68 3.07 13.92
C TYR A 109 9.73 2.35 12.57
N GLU A 110 9.35 3.01 11.48
CA GLU A 110 9.39 2.39 10.14
C GLU A 110 10.75 2.50 9.43
N LYS A 111 11.68 3.28 9.99
CA LYS A 111 13.01 3.52 9.40
C LYS A 111 13.96 2.39 9.80
N ASP A 112 14.65 1.83 8.81
CA ASP A 112 15.75 0.87 9.00
C ASP A 112 15.44 -0.27 9.99
N LYS A 113 14.18 -0.74 10.04
CA LYS A 113 13.72 -1.73 11.03
C LYS A 113 14.58 -2.98 11.11
N ASP A 114 14.96 -3.53 9.97
CA ASP A 114 15.82 -4.71 9.92
C ASP A 114 17.20 -4.44 10.54
N GLU A 115 17.78 -3.27 10.28
CA GLU A 115 19.05 -2.87 10.88
C GLU A 115 18.90 -2.68 12.40
N VAL A 116 17.80 -2.08 12.86
CA VAL A 116 17.49 -1.94 14.29
C VAL A 116 17.34 -3.32 14.94
N ILE A 117 16.55 -4.21 14.34
CA ILE A 117 16.32 -5.56 14.86
C ILE A 117 17.64 -6.35 14.89
N GLU A 118 18.45 -6.29 13.84
CA GLU A 118 19.75 -6.97 13.81
C GLU A 118 20.72 -6.39 14.84
N LYS A 119 20.96 -5.08 14.83
CA LYS A 119 22.03 -4.45 15.59
C LYS A 119 21.68 -4.14 17.04
N GLN A 120 20.43 -3.78 17.33
CA GLN A 120 19.99 -3.33 18.65
C GLN A 120 19.24 -4.43 19.41
N LEU A 121 18.63 -5.40 18.72
CA LEU A 121 18.00 -6.54 19.38
C LEU A 121 18.89 -7.80 19.33
N PHE A 122 19.04 -8.46 18.18
CA PHE A 122 19.77 -9.73 18.08
C PHE A 122 21.21 -9.64 18.59
N ASN A 123 21.96 -8.64 18.14
CA ASN A 123 23.36 -8.49 18.55
C ASN A 123 23.50 -8.18 20.04
N LEU A 124 22.62 -7.39 20.66
CA LEU A 124 22.70 -7.08 22.09
C LEU A 124 22.20 -8.25 22.96
N ALA A 125 21.13 -8.93 22.54
CA ALA A 125 20.64 -10.14 23.21
C ALA A 125 21.69 -11.26 23.25
N SER A 126 22.54 -11.37 22.22
CA SER A 126 23.67 -12.29 22.22
C SER A 126 24.66 -12.00 23.37
N GLN A 127 24.84 -10.73 23.74
CA GLN A 127 25.70 -10.32 24.85
C GLN A 127 25.05 -10.61 26.19
N GLU A 128 23.73 -10.37 26.33
CA GLU A 128 22.97 -10.74 27.53
C GLU A 128 23.10 -12.25 27.81
N LYS A 129 22.96 -13.07 26.76
CA LYS A 129 23.17 -14.52 26.83
C LYS A 129 24.60 -14.89 27.18
N GLY A 130 25.59 -14.20 26.62
CA GLY A 130 27.00 -14.36 26.96
C GLY A 130 27.33 -14.04 28.44
N GLN A 131 26.52 -13.21 29.10
CA GLN A 131 26.62 -12.91 30.53
C GLN A 131 25.92 -13.95 31.42
N GLY A 132 25.30 -14.98 30.84
CA GLY A 132 24.66 -16.07 31.58
C GLY A 132 23.16 -15.88 31.85
N PHE A 133 22.51 -14.92 31.19
CA PHE A 133 21.06 -14.70 31.29
C PHE A 133 20.37 -15.14 30.00
N ASP A 134 19.37 -16.02 30.10
CA ASP A 134 18.57 -16.37 28.93
C ASP A 134 17.72 -15.17 28.48
N VAL A 135 17.41 -15.13 27.18
CA VAL A 135 16.56 -14.09 26.57
C VAL A 135 15.41 -14.79 25.87
N LYS A 136 14.16 -14.47 26.25
CA LYS A 136 12.98 -15.12 25.68
C LYS A 136 12.45 -14.40 24.44
N TYR A 137 12.10 -13.13 24.58
CA TYR A 137 11.51 -12.34 23.50
C TYR A 137 12.30 -11.06 23.21
N LEU A 138 12.62 -10.84 21.95
CA LEU A 138 13.09 -9.55 21.44
C LEU A 138 11.88 -8.72 21.02
N VAL A 139 11.86 -7.44 21.39
CA VAL A 139 10.69 -6.57 21.15
C VAL A 139 11.15 -5.26 20.54
N LEU A 140 10.70 -4.95 19.31
CA LEU A 140 10.74 -3.60 18.77
C LEU A 140 9.37 -2.95 18.97
N TYR A 141 9.33 -1.83 19.70
CA TYR A 141 8.07 -1.26 20.16
C TYR A 141 7.94 0.25 19.90
N THR A 142 6.74 0.66 19.50
CA THR A 142 6.29 2.06 19.53
C THR A 142 4.79 2.14 19.81
N ILE A 143 4.26 3.37 19.86
CA ILE A 143 2.83 3.64 19.91
C ILE A 143 2.40 4.54 18.77
N GLU A 144 1.14 4.46 18.40
CA GLU A 144 0.47 5.45 17.55
C GLU A 144 -0.75 6.00 18.30
N VAL A 145 -0.94 7.32 18.23
CA VAL A 145 -2.10 7.97 18.84
C VAL A 145 -3.04 8.41 17.73
N VAL A 146 -4.21 7.79 17.68
CA VAL A 146 -5.24 8.03 16.66
C VAL A 146 -6.49 8.53 17.36
N GLY A 147 -6.79 9.82 17.19
CA GLY A 147 -7.87 10.47 17.96
C GLY A 147 -7.59 10.39 19.46
N ASN A 148 -8.44 9.69 20.21
CA ASN A 148 -8.31 9.48 21.66
C ASN A 148 -7.81 8.06 22.02
N GLU A 149 -7.41 7.25 21.05
CA GLU A 149 -6.92 5.89 21.27
C GLU A 149 -5.41 5.81 21.10
N ILE A 150 -4.76 5.03 21.97
CA ILE A 150 -3.34 4.71 21.89
C ILE A 150 -3.25 3.26 21.41
N LYS A 151 -2.64 3.05 20.25
CA LYS A 151 -2.41 1.73 19.66
C LYS A 151 -0.95 1.35 19.82
N ASP A 152 -0.69 0.14 20.29
CA ASP A 152 0.65 -0.44 20.30
C ASP A 152 1.06 -0.87 18.88
N LYS A 153 2.31 -0.61 18.51
CA LYS A 153 2.95 -1.20 17.32
C LYS A 153 4.18 -1.98 17.75
N THR A 154 4.12 -3.30 17.57
CA THR A 154 5.10 -4.22 18.16
C THR A 154 5.53 -5.28 17.15
N ILE A 155 6.84 -5.54 17.09
CA ILE A 155 7.39 -6.77 16.52
C ILE A 155 8.03 -7.53 17.68
N LEU A 156 7.46 -8.69 18.03
CA LEU A 156 7.94 -9.54 19.09
C LEU A 156 8.44 -10.87 18.50
N ILE A 157 9.74 -11.15 18.68
CA ILE A 157 10.43 -12.30 18.09
C ILE A 157 10.83 -13.27 19.22
N ASP A 158 10.51 -14.55 19.06
CA ASP A 158 10.95 -15.61 19.99
C ASP A 158 12.42 -15.97 19.75
N TYR A 159 13.28 -15.48 20.65
CA TYR A 159 14.73 -15.66 20.55
C TYR A 159 15.18 -17.10 20.84
N ASP A 160 14.36 -17.88 21.56
CA ASP A 160 14.62 -19.30 21.75
C ASP A 160 14.48 -20.06 20.42
N LYS A 161 13.56 -19.62 19.56
CA LYS A 161 13.34 -20.20 18.23
C LYS A 161 14.36 -19.72 17.21
N PHE A 162 14.70 -18.43 17.26
CA PHE A 162 15.62 -17.81 16.31
C PHE A 162 16.83 -17.23 17.05
N ALA A 163 17.96 -17.94 16.99
CA ALA A 163 19.19 -17.52 17.66
C ALA A 163 19.97 -16.43 16.89
N SER A 164 19.55 -16.04 15.69
CA SER A 164 20.18 -14.98 14.89
C SER A 164 19.20 -14.28 13.96
N PHE A 165 19.55 -13.05 13.55
CA PHE A 165 18.78 -12.29 12.58
C PHE A 165 18.64 -13.04 11.25
N ASP A 166 19.70 -13.71 10.79
CA ASP A 166 19.68 -14.50 9.56
C ASP A 166 18.71 -15.69 9.59
N ALA A 167 18.54 -16.32 10.76
CA ALA A 167 17.56 -17.39 10.94
C ALA A 167 16.12 -16.83 10.88
N TRP A 168 15.89 -15.67 11.50
CA TRP A 168 14.58 -15.04 11.54
C TRP A 168 14.18 -14.38 10.21
N LYS A 169 15.10 -13.68 9.53
CA LYS A 169 14.79 -12.84 8.35
C LYS A 169 14.14 -13.60 7.19
N ASN A 170 14.34 -14.91 7.11
CA ASN A 170 13.81 -15.76 6.05
C ASN A 170 12.38 -16.28 6.34
N VAL A 171 11.97 -16.29 7.61
CA VAL A 171 10.64 -16.75 8.03
C VAL A 171 9.75 -15.61 8.52
N ARG A 172 10.32 -14.52 9.05
CA ARG A 172 9.58 -13.32 9.51
C ARG A 172 8.43 -13.64 10.46
N ASP A 173 8.63 -14.61 11.32
CA ASP A 173 7.65 -14.99 12.34
C ASP A 173 7.76 -14.01 13.51
N PHE A 174 6.69 -13.27 13.78
CA PHE A 174 6.61 -12.37 14.92
C PHE A 174 5.19 -12.29 15.48
N ALA A 175 5.10 -12.15 16.79
CA ALA A 175 3.87 -11.73 17.47
C ALA A 175 3.80 -10.21 17.51
N ASP A 176 2.58 -9.68 17.64
CA ASP A 176 2.33 -8.23 17.65
C ASP A 176 1.62 -7.75 18.92
N GLN A 177 1.54 -8.64 19.93
CA GLN A 177 1.09 -8.30 21.27
C GLN A 177 2.13 -8.69 22.32
N LEU A 178 2.30 -7.79 23.30
CA LEU A 178 3.05 -8.09 24.49
C LEU A 178 2.26 -9.11 25.35
N PRO A 179 2.89 -10.20 25.81
CA PRO A 179 2.22 -11.18 26.65
C PRO A 179 1.81 -10.57 28.00
N GLU A 180 0.66 -11.01 28.53
CA GLU A 180 0.34 -10.75 29.93
C GLU A 180 1.23 -11.59 30.83
N ARG A 181 1.88 -10.96 31.81
CA ARG A 181 2.84 -11.59 32.72
C ARG A 181 3.87 -12.39 31.92
N TYR A 182 4.31 -13.54 32.44
CA TYR A 182 5.27 -14.40 31.77
C TYR A 182 4.57 -15.41 30.83
N GLY A 183 3.51 -14.98 30.15
CA GLY A 183 2.70 -15.80 29.23
C GLY A 183 3.35 -16.00 27.85
N LYS A 184 2.54 -16.47 26.89
CA LYS A 184 2.98 -16.66 25.50
C LYS A 184 2.65 -15.43 24.66
N ALA A 185 3.59 -15.01 23.82
CA ALA A 185 3.31 -13.98 22.82
C ALA A 185 2.39 -14.54 21.73
N GLN A 186 1.50 -13.71 21.21
CA GLN A 186 0.51 -14.12 20.21
C GLN A 186 0.43 -13.09 19.09
N LYS A 187 0.22 -13.58 17.86
CA LYS A 187 -0.18 -12.74 16.74
C LYS A 187 -1.69 -12.81 16.59
N GLU A 188 -2.36 -11.68 16.81
CA GLU A 188 -3.80 -11.59 16.54
C GLU A 188 -4.05 -11.39 15.05
N PRO A 189 -5.01 -12.12 14.44
CA PRO A 189 -5.33 -11.91 13.04
C PRO A 189 -6.09 -10.61 12.82
N TYR A 190 -5.84 -9.97 11.68
CA TYR A 190 -6.67 -8.85 11.20
C TYR A 190 -8.04 -9.38 10.76
N ILE A 191 -9.10 -8.79 11.28
CA ILE A 191 -10.50 -9.15 11.01
C ILE A 191 -11.28 -7.89 10.68
N LYS A 192 -12.01 -7.90 9.56
CA LYS A 192 -12.77 -6.75 9.09
C LYS A 192 -13.83 -6.33 10.10
N GLY A 193 -13.78 -5.09 10.56
CA GLY A 193 -14.64 -4.53 11.60
C GLY A 193 -14.53 -5.24 12.96
N GLY A 194 -13.44 -5.96 13.20
CA GLY A 194 -13.09 -6.57 14.49
C GLY A 194 -12.33 -5.61 15.41
N GLN A 195 -11.87 -6.10 16.56
CA GLN A 195 -11.03 -5.32 17.48
C GLN A 195 -9.70 -4.92 16.84
N LYS A 196 -9.14 -5.83 16.03
CA LYS A 196 -7.94 -5.61 15.24
C LYS A 196 -8.32 -5.63 13.75
N ASP A 197 -8.59 -4.46 13.22
CA ASP A 197 -8.86 -4.22 11.80
C ASP A 197 -7.64 -3.53 11.14
N LEU A 198 -7.69 -3.36 9.82
CA LEU A 198 -6.66 -2.66 9.06
C LEU A 198 -6.59 -1.17 9.44
N ASP A 199 -5.38 -0.65 9.53
CA ASP A 199 -5.12 0.76 9.80
C ASP A 199 -5.47 1.61 8.58
N THR A 200 -6.43 2.50 8.77
CA THR A 200 -6.87 3.49 7.77
C THR A 200 -6.21 4.86 7.94
N ASN A 201 -5.46 5.04 9.03
CA ASN A 201 -4.79 6.29 9.37
C ASN A 201 -3.28 6.08 9.38
N PHE A 202 -2.62 6.56 8.33
CA PHE A 202 -1.17 6.53 8.20
C PHE A 202 -0.68 7.78 7.45
N THR A 203 0.59 8.10 7.64
CA THR A 203 1.25 9.28 7.08
C THR A 203 1.97 8.97 5.78
N HIS A 204 2.17 10.00 4.94
CA HIS A 204 2.96 9.88 3.72
C HIS A 204 4.38 9.37 3.99
N SER A 205 5.04 9.89 5.03
CA SER A 205 6.38 9.45 5.42
C SER A 205 6.44 7.97 5.78
N GLN A 206 5.45 7.45 6.50
CA GLN A 206 5.39 6.01 6.84
C GLN A 206 5.35 5.15 5.57
N LEU A 207 4.48 5.48 4.60
CA LEU A 207 4.40 4.73 3.34
C LEU A 207 5.63 4.89 2.45
N ASP A 208 6.25 6.08 2.42
CA ASP A 208 7.49 6.29 1.65
C ASP A 208 8.63 5.39 2.17
N TYR A 209 8.78 5.26 3.49
CA TYR A 209 9.77 4.34 4.07
C TYR A 209 9.44 2.88 3.72
N LYS A 210 8.16 2.49 3.76
CA LYS A 210 7.74 1.15 3.31
C LYS A 210 8.09 0.92 1.84
N ARG A 211 7.81 1.89 0.97
CA ARG A 211 8.14 1.80 -0.47
C ARG A 211 9.62 1.52 -0.67
N ALA A 212 10.47 2.35 -0.07
CA ALA A 212 11.91 2.23 -0.21
C ALA A 212 12.43 0.88 0.32
N ASN A 213 11.94 0.43 1.48
CA ASN A 213 12.34 -0.83 2.09
C ASN A 213 11.88 -2.03 1.27
N LEU A 214 10.63 -2.03 0.80
CA LEU A 214 10.10 -3.04 -0.11
C LEU A 214 10.98 -3.12 -1.36
N HIS A 215 11.21 -2.00 -2.05
CA HIS A 215 12.07 -2.00 -3.23
C HIS A 215 13.46 -2.58 -2.94
N ASN A 216 14.13 -2.11 -1.87
CA ASN A 216 15.48 -2.54 -1.51
C ASN A 216 15.59 -4.05 -1.22
N VAL A 217 14.66 -4.57 -0.41
CA VAL A 217 14.64 -6.00 -0.06
C VAL A 217 14.34 -6.86 -1.28
N LEU A 218 13.41 -6.42 -2.13
CA LEU A 218 13.02 -7.16 -3.31
C LEU A 218 14.09 -7.12 -4.40
N TRP A 219 14.76 -5.99 -4.58
CA TRP A 219 15.88 -5.82 -5.49
C TRP A 219 17.12 -6.62 -5.06
N GLY A 220 17.37 -6.71 -3.75
CA GLY A 220 18.37 -7.62 -3.16
C GLY A 220 19.80 -7.40 -3.68
N GLY A 221 20.21 -6.16 -3.90
CA GLY A 221 21.59 -5.85 -4.34
C GLY A 221 21.84 -6.04 -5.84
N GLY A 222 20.79 -6.09 -6.67
CA GLY A 222 20.88 -6.35 -8.11
C GLY A 222 20.69 -7.82 -8.50
N GLY A 223 20.28 -8.66 -7.54
CA GLY A 223 19.94 -10.06 -7.80
C GLY A 223 18.60 -10.24 -8.55
N THR A 224 17.75 -9.21 -8.57
CA THR A 224 16.45 -9.20 -9.27
C THR A 224 16.37 -7.93 -10.13
N ASP A 225 15.87 -8.03 -11.37
CA ASP A 225 15.68 -6.87 -12.25
C ASP A 225 14.57 -5.94 -11.73
N ASP A 226 14.70 -4.62 -11.93
CA ASP A 226 13.73 -3.65 -11.41
C ASP A 226 12.33 -3.87 -11.99
N ASN A 227 12.21 -4.27 -13.27
CA ASN A 227 10.90 -4.55 -13.86
C ASN A 227 10.25 -5.80 -13.25
N ASP A 228 11.04 -6.79 -12.81
CA ASP A 228 10.55 -7.97 -12.09
C ASP A 228 10.10 -7.60 -10.67
N VAL A 229 10.85 -6.71 -9.98
CA VAL A 229 10.46 -6.16 -8.67
C VAL A 229 9.16 -5.38 -8.79
N PHE A 230 9.07 -4.48 -9.78
CA PHE A 230 7.87 -3.70 -10.08
C PHE A 230 6.66 -4.61 -10.32
N SER A 231 6.78 -5.59 -11.21
CA SER A 231 5.68 -6.50 -11.56
C SER A 231 5.20 -7.27 -10.32
N SER A 232 6.13 -7.75 -9.50
CA SER A 232 5.80 -8.45 -8.25
C SER A 232 5.07 -7.55 -7.26
N LEU A 233 5.53 -6.31 -7.06
CA LEU A 233 4.87 -5.34 -6.18
C LEU A 233 3.45 -5.00 -6.63
N VAL A 234 3.26 -4.79 -7.94
CA VAL A 234 1.94 -4.55 -8.54
C VAL A 234 0.99 -5.73 -8.27
N ASN A 235 1.46 -6.96 -8.47
CA ASN A 235 0.66 -8.17 -8.21
C ASN A 235 0.31 -8.33 -6.73
N ILE A 236 1.26 -8.06 -5.83
CA ILE A 236 1.07 -8.10 -4.37
C ILE A 236 0.01 -7.07 -3.94
N ILE A 237 0.11 -5.84 -4.43
CA ILE A 237 -0.86 -4.79 -4.11
C ILE A 237 -2.24 -5.13 -4.69
N LEU A 238 -2.31 -5.68 -5.90
CA LEU A 238 -3.56 -6.13 -6.50
C LEU A 238 -4.24 -7.23 -5.66
N ALA A 239 -3.48 -8.21 -5.16
CA ALA A 239 -3.98 -9.27 -4.29
C ALA A 239 -4.50 -8.71 -2.95
N LYS A 240 -3.80 -7.73 -2.37
CA LYS A 240 -4.24 -7.04 -1.15
C LYS A 240 -5.56 -6.28 -1.37
N ILE A 241 -5.66 -5.49 -2.44
CA ILE A 241 -6.89 -4.76 -2.79
C ILE A 241 -8.07 -5.74 -3.00
N GLN A 242 -7.81 -6.89 -3.62
CA GLN A 242 -8.82 -7.92 -3.78
C GLN A 242 -9.32 -8.42 -2.42
N ASP A 243 -8.41 -8.79 -1.53
CA ASP A 243 -8.75 -9.26 -0.18
C ASP A 243 -9.59 -8.23 0.58
N GLU A 244 -9.13 -6.97 0.64
CA GLU A 244 -9.83 -5.90 1.37
C GLU A 244 -11.29 -5.71 0.92
N SER A 245 -11.50 -5.82 -0.39
CA SER A 245 -12.81 -5.64 -1.01
C SER A 245 -13.77 -6.80 -0.84
N GLU A 246 -13.28 -8.05 -0.85
CA GLU A 246 -14.14 -9.24 -0.86
C GLU A 246 -14.57 -9.66 0.55
N LYS A 247 -13.79 -9.28 1.56
CA LYS A 247 -14.08 -9.62 2.95
C LYS A 247 -15.30 -8.91 3.49
N LYS A 248 -16.11 -9.65 4.22
CA LYS A 248 -17.26 -9.16 5.00
C LYS A 248 -16.87 -8.87 6.44
N LYS A 249 -17.66 -8.06 7.13
CA LYS A 249 -17.46 -7.80 8.56
C LYS A 249 -17.45 -9.12 9.35
N GLY A 250 -16.45 -9.28 10.21
CA GLY A 250 -16.20 -10.49 11.00
C GLY A 250 -15.37 -11.56 10.28
N GLU A 251 -15.09 -11.41 8.98
CA GLU A 251 -14.20 -12.31 8.27
C GLU A 251 -12.74 -11.91 8.45
N LYS A 252 -11.87 -12.93 8.53
CA LYS A 252 -10.43 -12.75 8.57
C LYS A 252 -9.92 -12.38 7.16
N TYR A 253 -9.09 -11.35 7.09
CA TYR A 253 -8.35 -11.02 5.87
C TYR A 253 -7.44 -12.17 5.48
N ASP A 254 -7.38 -12.54 4.20
CA ASP A 254 -6.42 -13.53 3.75
C ASP A 254 -5.05 -12.87 3.57
N PHE A 255 -4.93 -11.59 3.19
CA PHE A 255 -3.66 -10.91 3.02
C PHE A 255 -3.01 -10.53 4.36
N GLN A 256 -2.48 -11.52 5.08
CA GLN A 256 -1.71 -11.38 6.32
C GLN A 256 -0.92 -12.67 6.57
N ILE A 257 -0.06 -12.68 7.59
CA ILE A 257 0.62 -13.89 8.07
C ILE A 257 -0.19 -14.50 9.22
N PHE A 258 -0.56 -15.78 9.11
CA PHE A 258 -1.30 -16.50 10.13
C PHE A 258 -0.40 -17.17 11.16
N SER A 259 -0.81 -17.04 12.42
CA SER A 259 -0.40 -17.86 13.55
C SER A 259 -1.42 -18.99 13.78
N PHE A 260 -0.94 -20.14 14.26
CA PHE A 260 -1.78 -21.27 14.67
C PHE A 260 -2.27 -21.12 16.11
N LYS A 261 -3.20 -21.98 16.53
CA LYS A 261 -3.89 -21.91 17.83
C LYS A 261 -2.97 -21.99 19.06
N ASP A 262 -1.74 -22.48 18.89
CA ASP A 262 -0.74 -22.50 19.96
C ASP A 262 -0.11 -21.12 20.22
N GLY A 263 -0.41 -20.13 19.37
CA GLY A 263 0.02 -18.73 19.47
C GLY A 263 1.46 -18.48 19.03
N GLU A 264 2.26 -19.53 18.90
CA GLU A 264 3.71 -19.45 18.69
C GLU A 264 4.14 -20.05 17.35
N SER A 265 3.32 -20.88 16.72
CA SER A 265 3.63 -21.46 15.40
C SER A 265 2.96 -20.65 14.30
N PHE A 266 3.65 -20.49 13.17
CA PHE A 266 3.18 -19.71 12.03
C PHE A 266 3.03 -20.60 10.80
N GLU A 267 2.20 -20.16 9.85
CA GLU A 267 2.11 -20.81 8.55
C GLU A 267 3.48 -20.78 7.83
N THR A 268 3.76 -21.83 7.06
CA THR A 268 4.99 -21.90 6.28
C THR A 268 4.97 -20.92 5.10
N ASN A 269 6.13 -20.65 4.53
CA ASN A 269 6.25 -19.78 3.36
C ASN A 269 5.44 -20.30 2.17
N GLU A 270 5.34 -21.63 2.01
CA GLU A 270 4.58 -22.30 0.96
C GLU A 270 3.06 -22.17 1.20
N GLN A 271 2.61 -22.32 2.45
CA GLN A 271 1.19 -22.13 2.80
C GLN A 271 0.72 -20.70 2.52
N LEU A 272 1.55 -19.71 2.91
CA LEU A 272 1.31 -18.31 2.60
C LEU A 272 1.30 -18.09 1.08
N PHE A 273 2.28 -18.61 0.35
CA PHE A 273 2.38 -18.46 -1.10
C PHE A 273 1.15 -18.98 -1.84
N GLU A 274 0.68 -20.19 -1.53
CA GLU A 274 -0.51 -20.76 -2.15
C GLU A 274 -1.75 -19.90 -1.88
N ARG A 275 -1.97 -19.51 -0.62
CA ARG A 275 -3.12 -18.69 -0.24
C ARG A 275 -3.12 -17.31 -0.91
N ILE A 276 -1.95 -16.68 -1.00
CA ILE A 276 -1.78 -15.39 -1.67
C ILE A 276 -1.93 -15.54 -3.20
N ASN A 277 -1.52 -16.67 -3.80
CA ASN A 277 -1.78 -16.96 -5.21
C ASN A 277 -3.27 -17.15 -5.50
N GLU A 278 -4.02 -17.80 -4.62
CA GLU A 278 -5.48 -17.91 -4.76
C GLU A 278 -6.15 -16.54 -4.77
N LEU A 279 -5.75 -15.65 -3.85
CA LEU A 279 -6.17 -14.24 -3.85
C LEU A 279 -5.82 -13.52 -5.16
N TYR A 280 -4.58 -13.65 -5.61
CA TYR A 280 -4.12 -13.03 -6.86
C TYR A 280 -4.91 -13.52 -8.06
N ARG A 281 -5.16 -14.83 -8.19
CA ARG A 281 -5.96 -15.41 -9.29
C ARG A 281 -7.41 -14.93 -9.26
N ARG A 282 -8.01 -14.76 -8.07
CA ARG A 282 -9.33 -14.11 -7.94
C ARG A 282 -9.28 -12.66 -8.43
N ALA A 283 -8.23 -11.92 -8.09
CA ALA A 283 -8.04 -10.55 -8.54
C ALA A 283 -7.89 -10.47 -10.08
N LEU A 284 -7.11 -11.36 -10.69
CA LEU A 284 -6.97 -11.45 -12.15
C LEU A 284 -8.32 -11.67 -12.84
N LYS A 285 -9.14 -12.57 -12.29
CA LYS A 285 -10.47 -12.87 -12.83
C LYS A 285 -11.45 -11.71 -12.66
N GLN A 286 -11.63 -11.24 -11.42
CA GLN A 286 -12.68 -10.27 -11.08
C GLN A 286 -12.32 -8.83 -11.42
N ARG A 287 -11.03 -8.49 -11.40
CA ARG A 287 -10.56 -7.12 -11.67
C ARG A 287 -9.98 -7.01 -13.07
N LEU A 288 -9.11 -7.92 -13.51
CA LEU A 288 -8.49 -7.83 -14.84
C LEU A 288 -9.28 -8.51 -15.97
N ASN A 289 -10.46 -9.08 -15.68
CA ASN A 289 -11.28 -9.81 -16.66
C ASN A 289 -10.51 -10.92 -17.38
N VAL A 290 -9.55 -11.56 -16.70
CA VAL A 290 -8.84 -12.72 -17.25
C VAL A 290 -9.75 -13.93 -17.13
N VAL A 291 -10.42 -14.29 -18.22
CA VAL A 291 -11.41 -15.39 -18.27
C VAL A 291 -10.81 -16.75 -18.63
N ASP A 292 -9.58 -16.79 -19.15
CA ASP A 292 -8.88 -18.04 -19.48
C ASP A 292 -8.41 -18.76 -18.20
N GLU A 293 -9.14 -19.80 -17.81
CA GLU A 293 -8.85 -20.65 -16.64
C GLU A 293 -7.47 -21.33 -16.72
N THR A 294 -6.95 -21.62 -17.91
CA THR A 294 -5.61 -22.20 -18.07
C THR A 294 -4.54 -21.15 -17.78
N ARG A 295 -4.74 -19.93 -18.27
CA ARG A 295 -3.86 -18.78 -17.97
C ARG A 295 -3.88 -18.45 -16.48
N LEU A 296 -5.05 -18.44 -15.84
CA LEU A 296 -5.20 -18.20 -14.41
C LEU A 296 -4.42 -19.21 -13.57
N LYS A 297 -4.53 -20.51 -13.86
CA LYS A 297 -3.79 -21.57 -13.15
C LYS A 297 -2.26 -21.44 -13.28
N LYS A 298 -1.78 -20.91 -14.40
CA LYS A 298 -0.35 -20.64 -14.65
C LYS A 298 0.12 -19.27 -14.17
N SER A 299 -0.81 -18.44 -13.70
CA SER A 299 -0.47 -17.11 -13.17
C SER A 299 -0.11 -17.25 -11.70
N TYR A 300 1.10 -16.78 -11.39
CA TYR A 300 1.63 -16.72 -10.04
C TYR A 300 1.89 -15.27 -9.66
N ILE A 301 1.75 -14.97 -8.38
CA ILE A 301 1.96 -13.63 -7.85
C ILE A 301 3.42 -13.18 -8.00
N ILE A 302 4.35 -14.16 -7.94
CA ILE A 302 5.80 -13.99 -8.09
C ILE A 302 6.38 -15.13 -8.95
N ASP A 303 7.54 -14.90 -9.56
CA ASP A 303 8.37 -15.93 -10.19
C ASP A 303 9.42 -16.42 -9.19
N GLU A 304 9.29 -17.66 -8.70
CA GLU A 304 10.17 -18.24 -7.68
C GLU A 304 11.63 -18.33 -8.11
N ASN A 305 11.93 -18.33 -9.42
CA ASN A 305 13.31 -18.33 -9.92
C ASN A 305 14.01 -16.99 -9.70
N LYS A 306 13.24 -15.92 -9.51
CA LYS A 306 13.72 -14.54 -9.37
C LYS A 306 13.44 -13.96 -7.98
N PHE A 307 12.42 -14.48 -7.33
CA PHE A 307 11.83 -13.90 -6.13
C PHE A 307 11.51 -15.01 -5.13
N SER A 308 12.22 -15.06 -4.00
CA SER A 308 12.02 -16.11 -3.00
C SER A 308 10.72 -15.94 -2.21
N LEU A 309 10.19 -17.04 -1.68
CA LEU A 309 9.02 -16.99 -0.80
C LEU A 309 9.26 -16.16 0.48
N ALA A 310 10.50 -16.09 0.95
CA ALA A 310 10.90 -15.22 2.07
C ALA A 310 10.69 -13.73 1.74
N LYS A 311 11.02 -13.30 0.51
CA LYS A 311 10.75 -11.94 0.02
C LYS A 311 9.24 -11.67 -0.07
N LEU A 312 8.44 -12.70 -0.39
CA LEU A 312 6.98 -12.56 -0.44
C LEU A 312 6.42 -12.37 0.96
N LYS A 313 6.85 -13.22 1.91
CA LYS A 313 6.44 -13.11 3.31
C LYS A 313 6.84 -11.77 3.92
N TYR A 314 8.05 -11.28 3.60
CA TYR A 314 8.46 -9.92 3.97
C TYR A 314 7.48 -8.87 3.41
N SER A 315 7.15 -8.94 2.13
CA SER A 315 6.23 -7.98 1.51
C SER A 315 4.84 -8.01 2.13
N VAL A 316 4.33 -9.20 2.46
CA VAL A 316 3.06 -9.36 3.18
C VAL A 316 3.17 -8.75 4.59
N SER A 317 4.22 -9.04 5.36
CA SER A 317 4.39 -8.47 6.71
C SER A 317 4.46 -6.94 6.73
N GLU A 318 5.01 -6.34 5.68
CA GLU A 318 5.13 -4.89 5.59
C GLU A 318 3.81 -4.21 5.21
N LEU A 319 2.91 -4.93 4.52
CA LEU A 319 1.68 -4.39 3.95
C LEU A 319 0.40 -4.86 4.66
N GLU A 320 0.43 -5.94 5.43
CA GLU A 320 -0.76 -6.58 6.01
C GLU A 320 -1.57 -5.65 6.92
N GLN A 321 -0.91 -4.71 7.62
CA GLN A 321 -1.57 -3.84 8.60
C GLN A 321 -2.39 -2.70 7.97
N PHE A 322 -2.05 -2.24 6.77
CA PHE A 322 -2.60 -1.02 6.19
C PHE A 322 -3.87 -1.29 5.39
N SER A 323 -4.85 -0.41 5.38
CA SER A 323 -5.93 -0.46 4.40
C SER A 323 -5.57 0.34 3.14
N PHE A 324 -5.66 -0.30 1.99
CA PHE A 324 -5.42 0.29 0.67
C PHE A 324 -6.71 0.71 -0.04
N VAL A 325 -7.87 0.25 0.45
CA VAL A 325 -9.19 0.64 -0.09
C VAL A 325 -9.81 1.78 0.73
N ASP A 326 -9.85 1.64 2.05
CA ASP A 326 -10.54 2.56 2.96
C ASP A 326 -9.58 3.56 3.62
N GLY A 327 -8.26 3.35 3.53
CA GLY A 327 -7.21 4.21 4.10
C GLY A 327 -6.98 5.56 3.40
N LYS A 328 -7.93 6.05 2.59
CA LYS A 328 -7.78 7.26 1.76
C LYS A 328 -7.98 8.58 2.48
N ASN A 329 -8.10 8.57 3.80
CA ASN A 329 -8.35 9.77 4.57
C ASN A 329 -7.02 10.34 5.08
N SER A 330 -6.26 11.01 4.21
CA SER A 330 -5.36 12.02 4.76
C SER A 330 -6.21 13.15 5.32
N PHE A 331 -5.89 13.58 6.54
CA PHE A 331 -6.39 14.76 7.24
C PHE A 331 -6.29 16.08 6.43
N THR A 332 -5.89 16.03 5.15
CA THR A 332 -5.47 17.17 4.33
C THR A 332 -5.89 17.10 2.86
N GLY A 333 -6.66 16.09 2.42
CA GLY A 333 -7.09 15.99 1.01
C GLY A 333 -5.97 15.62 0.01
N LYS A 334 -4.82 15.14 0.49
CA LYS A 334 -3.75 14.54 -0.34
C LYS A 334 -3.97 13.03 -0.49
N ASP A 335 -3.79 12.52 -1.71
CA ASP A 335 -3.87 11.10 -2.03
C ASP A 335 -2.57 10.35 -1.66
N ILE A 336 -2.47 9.94 -0.40
CA ILE A 336 -1.29 9.26 0.14
C ILE A 336 -1.02 7.92 -0.56
N LEU A 337 -2.08 7.17 -0.89
CA LEU A 337 -1.95 5.84 -1.48
C LEU A 337 -1.63 5.91 -2.98
N GLY A 338 -2.25 6.87 -3.69
CA GLY A 338 -1.89 7.22 -5.06
C GLY A 338 -0.42 7.60 -5.16
N ASP A 339 0.05 8.53 -4.32
CA ASP A 339 1.45 8.97 -4.31
C ASP A 339 2.43 7.82 -3.99
N PHE A 340 2.08 6.97 -3.01
CA PHE A 340 2.85 5.77 -2.66
C PHE A 340 3.06 4.88 -3.88
N PHE A 341 2.00 4.61 -4.64
CA PHE A 341 2.05 3.73 -5.81
C PHE A 341 2.70 4.39 -7.04
N GLU A 342 2.45 5.68 -7.27
CA GLU A 342 3.15 6.46 -8.31
C GLU A 342 4.67 6.46 -8.07
N GLY A 343 5.10 6.49 -6.80
CA GLY A 343 6.50 6.28 -6.42
C GLY A 343 7.04 4.92 -6.85
N ILE A 344 6.28 3.83 -6.64
CA ILE A 344 6.66 2.47 -7.05
C ILE A 344 6.84 2.40 -8.58
N ILE A 345 5.92 3.00 -9.34
CA ILE A 345 6.02 3.05 -10.80
C ILE A 345 7.28 3.78 -11.25
N ARG A 346 7.53 4.97 -10.69
CA ARG A 346 8.65 5.84 -11.10
C ARG A 346 10.01 5.23 -10.77
N GLU A 347 10.13 4.55 -9.63
CA GLU A 347 11.38 3.94 -9.18
C GLU A 347 11.61 2.56 -9.79
N GLY A 348 10.54 1.75 -9.92
CA GLY A 348 10.65 0.34 -10.30
C GLY A 348 10.56 0.05 -11.79
N PHE A 349 9.90 0.88 -12.61
CA PHE A 349 9.77 0.58 -14.04
C PHE A 349 10.88 1.23 -14.87
N LYS A 350 11.82 0.41 -15.35
CA LYS A 350 12.87 0.85 -16.28
C LYS A 350 12.39 0.82 -17.72
N GLN A 351 12.28 2.02 -18.29
CA GLN A 351 11.88 2.25 -19.67
C GLN A 351 12.87 1.63 -20.67
N SER A 352 12.33 0.91 -21.66
CA SER A 352 13.07 0.44 -22.83
C SER A 352 12.79 1.35 -24.04
N LYS A 353 13.53 1.18 -25.16
CA LYS A 353 13.38 2.04 -26.35
C LYS A 353 11.92 2.07 -26.83
N GLY A 354 11.31 3.27 -26.82
CA GLY A 354 9.95 3.51 -27.30
C GLY A 354 8.87 3.59 -26.22
N GLN A 355 9.19 3.28 -24.96
CA GLN A 355 8.27 3.41 -23.82
C GLN A 355 8.69 4.60 -22.97
N PHE A 356 8.02 5.74 -23.12
CA PHE A 356 8.29 6.94 -22.32
C PHE A 356 7.05 7.36 -21.56
N PHE A 357 7.19 7.56 -20.26
CA PHE A 357 6.14 8.19 -19.46
C PHE A 357 6.02 9.65 -19.86
N THR A 358 4.82 10.05 -20.25
CA THR A 358 4.51 11.46 -20.48
C THR A 358 4.59 12.21 -19.15
N HIS A 359 5.40 13.27 -19.11
CA HIS A 359 5.58 14.05 -17.90
C HIS A 359 4.26 14.75 -17.49
N ILE A 360 3.94 14.76 -16.19
CA ILE A 360 2.68 15.30 -15.64
C ILE A 360 2.39 16.73 -16.14
N ASN A 361 3.40 17.60 -16.21
CA ASN A 361 3.24 18.97 -16.74
C ASN A 361 2.74 19.03 -18.18
N ILE A 362 3.13 18.08 -19.04
CA ILE A 362 2.65 18.00 -20.43
C ILE A 362 1.18 17.58 -20.42
N VAL A 363 0.82 16.60 -19.60
CA VAL A 363 -0.56 16.16 -19.45
C VAL A 363 -1.46 17.31 -18.98
N LYS A 364 -1.07 18.00 -17.90
CA LYS A 364 -1.80 19.18 -17.40
C LYS A 364 -1.93 20.28 -18.45
N PHE A 365 -0.86 20.54 -19.21
CA PHE A 365 -0.92 21.50 -20.32
C PHE A 365 -1.96 21.10 -21.36
N LEU A 366 -2.04 19.82 -21.74
CA LEU A 366 -3.04 19.32 -22.69
C LEU A 366 -4.46 19.44 -22.15
N LEU A 367 -4.71 19.07 -20.89
CA LEU A 367 -6.04 19.17 -20.26
C LEU A 367 -6.57 20.61 -20.26
N TRP A 368 -5.73 21.59 -19.91
CA TRP A 368 -6.08 23.01 -19.98
C TRP A 368 -6.17 23.52 -21.42
N GLY A 369 -5.26 23.11 -22.30
CA GLY A 369 -5.21 23.54 -23.69
C GLY A 369 -6.44 23.11 -24.49
N LEU A 370 -6.95 21.90 -24.21
CA LEU A 370 -8.21 21.37 -24.75
C LEU A 370 -9.45 21.98 -24.07
N GLN A 371 -9.28 22.80 -23.03
CA GLN A 371 -10.37 23.44 -22.28
C GLN A 371 -11.38 22.43 -21.72
N LEU A 372 -10.88 21.30 -21.21
CA LEU A 372 -11.75 20.22 -20.72
C LEU A 372 -12.56 20.62 -19.48
N ASP A 373 -12.14 21.66 -18.76
CA ASP A 373 -12.89 22.28 -17.68
C ASP A 373 -14.21 22.87 -18.20
N LYS A 374 -14.14 23.63 -19.30
CA LYS A 374 -15.33 24.23 -19.93
C LYS A 374 -16.23 23.18 -20.55
N LEU A 375 -15.66 22.20 -21.25
CA LEU A 375 -16.42 21.08 -21.81
C LEU A 375 -17.16 20.31 -20.70
N ALA A 376 -16.49 20.08 -19.56
CA ALA A 376 -17.09 19.37 -18.44
C ALA A 376 -18.25 20.16 -17.81
N ILE A 377 -18.11 21.48 -17.62
CA ILE A 377 -19.20 22.33 -17.12
C ILE A 377 -20.40 22.28 -18.10
N ASP A 378 -20.14 22.43 -19.40
CA ASP A 378 -21.17 22.41 -20.44
C ASP A 378 -21.94 21.08 -20.47
N ARG A 379 -21.23 19.94 -20.47
CA ARG A 379 -21.83 18.59 -20.47
C ARG A 379 -22.62 18.33 -19.18
N VAL A 380 -22.16 18.83 -18.03
CA VAL A 380 -22.89 18.66 -16.77
C VAL A 380 -24.19 19.47 -16.78
N ASN A 381 -24.14 20.74 -17.19
CA ASN A 381 -25.31 21.62 -17.17
C ASN A 381 -26.35 21.23 -18.22
N ASN A 382 -25.92 20.84 -19.42
CA ASN A 382 -26.82 20.60 -20.56
C ASN A 382 -27.22 19.12 -20.72
N ASP A 383 -26.30 18.19 -20.44
CA ASP A 383 -26.50 16.76 -20.72
C ASP A 383 -26.56 15.88 -19.46
N LEU A 384 -26.27 16.45 -18.28
CA LEU A 384 -26.18 15.71 -17.01
C LEU A 384 -25.14 14.57 -17.07
N GLU A 385 -24.04 14.81 -17.80
CA GLU A 385 -22.94 13.87 -18.00
C GLU A 385 -21.56 14.52 -17.76
N ILE A 386 -20.58 13.70 -17.39
CA ILE A 386 -19.16 14.08 -17.40
C ILE A 386 -18.57 13.61 -18.73
N PRO A 387 -17.63 14.34 -19.37
CA PRO A 387 -17.08 13.92 -20.65
C PRO A 387 -16.43 12.53 -20.56
N TYR A 388 -16.82 11.66 -21.48
CA TYR A 388 -16.21 10.34 -21.62
C TYR A 388 -14.78 10.48 -22.15
N CYS A 389 -13.83 9.92 -21.42
CA CYS A 389 -12.41 10.01 -21.73
C CYS A 389 -11.79 8.63 -21.94
N ILE A 390 -10.95 8.48 -22.98
CA ILE A 390 -10.17 7.27 -23.20
C ILE A 390 -8.68 7.53 -23.46
N ASP A 391 -7.84 6.69 -22.87
CA ASP A 391 -6.43 6.52 -23.24
C ASP A 391 -6.18 5.07 -23.70
N PRO A 392 -6.13 4.79 -25.01
CA PRO A 392 -5.93 3.44 -25.55
C PRO A 392 -4.48 2.95 -25.51
N SER A 393 -3.56 3.73 -24.93
CA SER A 393 -2.16 3.36 -24.71
C SER A 393 -1.70 3.96 -23.38
N ALA A 394 -2.40 3.56 -22.32
CA ALA A 394 -2.38 4.21 -21.02
C ALA A 394 -1.02 4.18 -20.33
N GLY A 395 -0.16 3.21 -20.64
CA GLY A 395 1.11 3.01 -19.94
C GLY A 395 0.86 2.78 -18.45
N SER A 396 1.35 3.70 -17.62
CA SER A 396 1.12 3.73 -16.17
C SER A 396 -0.16 4.46 -15.73
N GLY A 397 -0.93 4.99 -16.68
CA GLY A 397 -2.22 5.63 -16.44
C GLY A 397 -2.14 7.13 -16.21
N THR A 398 -1.02 7.79 -16.52
CA THR A 398 -0.80 9.21 -16.16
C THR A 398 -1.88 10.13 -16.75
N PHE A 399 -2.29 9.95 -18.00
CA PHE A 399 -3.36 10.74 -18.61
C PHE A 399 -4.70 10.55 -17.89
N LEU A 400 -5.08 9.30 -17.62
CA LEU A 400 -6.35 8.96 -16.98
C LEU A 400 -6.44 9.51 -15.56
N ILE A 401 -5.35 9.37 -14.79
CA ILE A 401 -5.26 9.83 -13.40
C ILE A 401 -5.30 11.35 -13.34
N GLU A 402 -4.53 12.04 -14.18
CA GLU A 402 -4.53 13.50 -14.18
C GLU A 402 -5.83 14.07 -14.73
N TYR A 403 -6.48 13.43 -15.71
CA TYR A 403 -7.83 13.79 -16.15
C TYR A 403 -8.85 13.68 -15.01
N MET A 404 -8.83 12.56 -14.28
CA MET A 404 -9.71 12.37 -13.12
C MET A 404 -9.50 13.44 -12.05
N LYS A 405 -8.24 13.68 -11.64
CA LYS A 405 -7.90 14.74 -10.68
C LYS A 405 -8.35 16.10 -11.19
N PHE A 406 -8.16 16.38 -12.49
CA PHE A 406 -8.54 17.63 -13.12
C PHE A 406 -10.06 17.86 -13.11
N ILE A 407 -10.85 16.86 -13.49
CA ILE A 407 -12.32 16.98 -13.51
C ILE A 407 -12.87 17.14 -12.09
N THR A 408 -12.43 16.31 -11.14
CA THR A 408 -12.85 16.42 -9.74
C THR A 408 -12.48 17.79 -9.16
N GLU A 409 -11.26 18.28 -9.39
CA GLU A 409 -10.85 19.60 -8.88
C GLU A 409 -11.66 20.75 -9.47
N ASN A 410 -11.90 20.71 -10.78
CA ASN A 410 -12.61 21.79 -11.47
C ASN A 410 -14.11 21.79 -11.15
N LEU A 411 -14.80 20.66 -11.26
CA LEU A 411 -16.25 20.58 -11.05
C LEU A 411 -16.64 20.62 -9.57
N LYS A 412 -15.87 19.95 -8.69
CA LYS A 412 -16.22 19.86 -7.26
C LYS A 412 -15.84 21.13 -6.49
N ARG A 413 -14.75 21.78 -6.88
CA ARG A 413 -14.14 22.88 -6.10
C ARG A 413 -14.07 24.16 -6.91
N ARG A 414 -13.15 24.23 -7.88
CA ARG A 414 -12.73 25.50 -8.50
C ARG A 414 -13.86 26.25 -9.21
N PHE A 415 -14.72 25.52 -9.93
CA PHE A 415 -15.80 26.04 -10.76
C PHE A 415 -17.16 25.48 -10.32
N ARG A 416 -17.30 25.17 -9.03
CA ARG A 416 -18.57 24.65 -8.49
C ARG A 416 -19.73 25.64 -8.72
N ASP A 417 -19.45 26.93 -8.67
CA ASP A 417 -20.44 28.00 -8.85
C ASP A 417 -20.84 28.22 -10.31
N ASP A 418 -20.09 27.64 -11.27
CA ASP A 418 -20.41 27.67 -12.70
C ASP A 418 -21.36 26.52 -13.10
N LEU A 419 -21.65 25.59 -12.19
CA LEU A 419 -22.66 24.54 -12.37
C LEU A 419 -24.05 25.08 -12.05
N ASP A 420 -25.04 24.70 -12.85
CA ASP A 420 -26.42 25.12 -12.66
C ASP A 420 -26.98 24.62 -11.31
N ASP A 421 -27.86 25.40 -10.70
CA ASP A 421 -28.51 25.10 -9.42
C ASP A 421 -29.80 24.27 -9.57
N THR A 422 -29.99 23.67 -10.75
CA THR A 422 -31.14 22.78 -10.98
C THR A 422 -31.00 21.53 -10.11
N ARG A 423 -32.15 20.98 -9.72
CA ARG A 423 -32.21 19.75 -8.92
C ARG A 423 -31.47 18.58 -9.58
N ASP A 424 -31.58 18.44 -10.90
CA ASP A 424 -30.96 17.32 -11.61
C ASP A 424 -29.43 17.41 -11.62
N VAL A 425 -28.87 18.62 -11.77
CA VAL A 425 -27.42 18.85 -11.68
C VAL A 425 -26.93 18.62 -10.25
N GLU A 426 -27.66 19.08 -9.24
CA GLU A 426 -27.31 18.85 -7.84
C GLU A 426 -27.35 17.35 -7.48
N ASP A 427 -28.38 16.61 -7.91
CA ASP A 427 -28.48 15.16 -7.71
C ASP A 427 -27.31 14.41 -8.38
N LYS A 428 -26.92 14.79 -9.61
CA LYS A 428 -25.75 14.24 -10.30
C LYS A 428 -24.44 14.58 -9.59
N PHE A 429 -24.27 15.81 -9.15
CA PHE A 429 -23.11 16.25 -8.39
C PHE A 429 -22.92 15.40 -7.13
N HIS A 430 -23.98 15.21 -6.34
CA HIS A 430 -23.94 14.33 -5.18
C HIS A 430 -23.68 12.87 -5.59
N GLN A 431 -24.28 12.40 -6.68
CA GLN A 431 -24.03 11.05 -7.20
C GLN A 431 -22.56 10.84 -7.58
N TRP A 432 -21.85 11.85 -8.09
CA TRP A 432 -20.49 11.70 -8.59
C TRP A 432 -19.42 11.99 -7.54
N PHE A 433 -19.57 13.05 -6.76
CA PHE A 433 -18.49 13.60 -5.93
C PHE A 433 -18.63 13.33 -4.43
N MET A 434 -19.77 12.79 -3.99
CA MET A 434 -20.06 12.55 -2.57
C MET A 434 -20.20 11.06 -2.23
N PRO A 435 -19.77 10.61 -1.04
CA PRO A 435 -19.08 11.38 0.00
C PRO A 435 -17.63 11.72 -0.40
N ASP A 436 -17.00 12.67 0.30
CA ASP A 436 -15.65 13.17 -0.03
C ASP A 436 -14.60 12.07 -0.16
N HIS A 437 -14.66 11.03 0.68
CA HIS A 437 -13.74 9.89 0.63
C HIS A 437 -13.93 8.99 -0.61
N ARG A 438 -14.91 9.26 -1.47
CA ARG A 438 -15.17 8.57 -2.76
C ARG A 438 -15.46 9.56 -3.89
N GLU A 439 -14.83 10.73 -3.86
CA GLU A 439 -15.10 11.80 -4.82
C GLU A 439 -14.75 11.49 -6.27
N ASN A 440 -13.96 10.46 -6.52
CA ASN A 440 -13.57 10.03 -7.84
C ASN A 440 -14.43 8.87 -8.40
N LYS A 441 -15.45 8.39 -7.68
CA LYS A 441 -16.22 7.18 -8.08
C LYS A 441 -16.92 7.30 -9.45
N TRP A 442 -17.13 8.52 -9.94
CA TRP A 442 -17.69 8.78 -11.27
C TRP A 442 -16.81 8.20 -12.39
N ALA A 443 -15.50 8.14 -12.19
CA ALA A 443 -14.55 7.68 -13.19
C ALA A 443 -14.78 6.21 -13.62
N SER A 444 -15.35 5.36 -12.75
CA SER A 444 -15.80 4.01 -13.11
C SER A 444 -16.78 3.95 -14.28
N THR A 445 -17.45 5.06 -14.59
CA THR A 445 -18.39 5.17 -15.71
C THR A 445 -17.76 5.88 -16.91
N PHE A 446 -17.02 6.97 -16.68
CA PHE A 446 -16.63 7.90 -17.75
C PHE A 446 -15.18 7.76 -18.23
N ILE A 447 -14.32 7.05 -17.50
CA ILE A 447 -12.91 6.89 -17.89
C ILE A 447 -12.68 5.47 -18.41
N TYR A 448 -12.00 5.36 -19.55
CA TYR A 448 -11.60 4.12 -20.19
C TYR A 448 -10.10 4.14 -20.50
N GLY A 449 -9.49 2.96 -20.54
CA GLY A 449 -8.13 2.87 -21.04
C GLY A 449 -7.68 1.46 -21.33
N GLY A 450 -6.58 1.35 -22.07
CA GLY A 450 -6.00 0.07 -22.48
C GLY A 450 -4.48 0.13 -22.47
N ASP A 451 -3.85 -0.98 -22.10
CA ASP A 451 -2.42 -1.18 -22.39
C ASP A 451 -2.12 -2.65 -22.72
N ILE A 452 -1.39 -2.87 -23.80
CA ILE A 452 -1.01 -4.21 -24.27
C ILE A 452 0.07 -4.84 -23.37
N ASN A 453 0.86 -4.03 -22.68
CA ASN A 453 1.79 -4.51 -21.66
C ASN A 453 0.99 -4.84 -20.39
N PHE A 454 1.00 -6.13 -20.05
CA PHE A 454 0.23 -6.64 -18.92
C PHE A 454 0.59 -5.98 -17.58
N ASN A 455 1.88 -5.72 -17.33
CA ASN A 455 2.34 -5.15 -16.07
C ASN A 455 1.95 -3.67 -15.95
N LEU A 456 2.13 -2.91 -17.03
CA LEU A 456 1.73 -1.49 -17.08
C LEU A 456 0.22 -1.31 -17.02
N GLY A 457 -0.55 -2.10 -17.78
CA GLY A 457 -2.02 -2.08 -17.69
C GLY A 457 -2.53 -2.48 -16.31
N THR A 458 -1.91 -3.48 -15.67
CA THR A 458 -2.24 -3.86 -14.29
C THR A 458 -1.90 -2.72 -13.32
N ALA A 459 -0.75 -2.06 -13.50
CA ALA A 459 -0.36 -0.92 -12.70
C ALA A 459 -1.34 0.25 -12.86
N THR A 460 -1.72 0.61 -14.09
CA THR A 460 -2.78 1.60 -14.35
C THR A 460 -4.04 1.25 -13.58
N LYS A 461 -4.46 -0.01 -13.65
CA LYS A 461 -5.67 -0.45 -12.98
C LYS A 461 -5.58 -0.36 -11.45
N VAL A 462 -4.45 -0.76 -10.87
CA VAL A 462 -4.20 -0.62 -9.43
C VAL A 462 -4.18 0.85 -9.03
N ASN A 463 -3.48 1.70 -9.80
CA ASN A 463 -3.37 3.13 -9.55
C ASN A 463 -4.76 3.78 -9.52
N MET A 464 -5.57 3.53 -10.56
CA MET A 464 -6.95 3.99 -10.62
C MET A 464 -7.75 3.60 -9.36
N ILE A 465 -7.67 2.33 -8.91
CA ILE A 465 -8.35 1.88 -7.67
C ILE A 465 -7.87 2.68 -6.46
N LEU A 466 -6.56 2.90 -6.34
CA LEU A 466 -5.96 3.65 -5.23
C LEU A 466 -6.33 5.14 -5.25
N HIS A 467 -6.69 5.71 -6.41
CA HIS A 467 -7.26 7.07 -6.53
C HIS A 467 -8.79 7.13 -6.36
N GLY A 468 -9.49 5.98 -6.32
CA GLY A 468 -10.89 5.89 -5.86
C GLY A 468 -11.92 5.91 -6.97
N ASP A 469 -11.46 5.64 -8.18
CA ASP A 469 -12.24 5.67 -9.40
C ASP A 469 -13.24 4.52 -9.51
N GLY A 470 -12.87 3.34 -8.97
CA GLY A 470 -13.42 2.06 -9.39
C GLY A 470 -12.95 1.66 -10.80
N SER A 471 -11.78 1.02 -10.92
CA SER A 471 -11.02 0.80 -12.18
C SER A 471 -11.62 -0.13 -13.24
N THR A 472 -12.94 -0.23 -13.31
CA THR A 472 -13.63 -1.26 -14.05
C THR A 472 -13.39 -1.22 -15.58
N ASN A 473 -12.96 -0.09 -16.13
CA ASN A 473 -12.83 0.15 -17.58
C ASN A 473 -11.39 0.15 -18.11
N ILE A 474 -10.43 -0.35 -17.33
CA ILE A 474 -9.05 -0.54 -17.79
C ILE A 474 -8.89 -1.96 -18.35
N PHE A 475 -8.56 -2.06 -19.64
CA PHE A 475 -8.29 -3.28 -20.37
C PHE A 475 -6.79 -3.58 -20.40
N VAL A 476 -6.39 -4.81 -20.12
CA VAL A 476 -4.99 -5.13 -19.77
C VAL A 476 -4.47 -6.34 -20.52
N GLY A 477 -3.29 -6.20 -21.12
CA GLY A 477 -2.53 -7.28 -21.74
C GLY A 477 -3.08 -7.70 -23.10
N SER A 478 -2.31 -8.46 -23.86
CA SER A 478 -2.80 -9.01 -25.13
C SER A 478 -3.86 -10.12 -24.92
N PRO A 479 -4.96 -10.14 -25.73
CA PRO A 479 -5.33 -9.12 -26.72
C PRO A 479 -6.11 -7.93 -26.11
N ASN A 480 -6.67 -8.07 -24.92
CA ASN A 480 -7.69 -7.16 -24.37
C ASN A 480 -7.28 -5.68 -24.29
N GLY A 481 -6.02 -5.39 -23.96
CA GLY A 481 -5.46 -4.04 -23.86
C GLY A 481 -4.80 -3.53 -25.14
N ASP A 482 -4.91 -4.26 -26.25
CA ASP A 482 -4.46 -3.76 -27.56
C ASP A 482 -5.39 -2.65 -28.03
N GLY A 483 -4.90 -1.40 -28.05
CA GLY A 483 -5.68 -0.24 -28.46
C GLY A 483 -6.14 -0.26 -29.93
N LEU A 484 -5.67 -1.19 -30.75
CA LEU A 484 -6.07 -1.34 -32.15
C LEU A 484 -7.08 -2.46 -32.38
N LEU A 485 -7.48 -3.19 -31.33
CA LEU A 485 -8.45 -4.29 -31.41
C LEU A 485 -9.80 -3.81 -31.97
N PRO A 486 -10.55 -4.64 -32.74
CA PRO A 486 -11.91 -4.32 -33.13
C PRO A 486 -12.80 -4.04 -31.92
N PHE A 487 -13.68 -3.04 -32.02
CA PHE A 487 -14.49 -2.59 -30.88
C PHE A 487 -15.29 -3.73 -30.24
N SER A 488 -15.91 -4.58 -31.06
CA SER A 488 -16.69 -5.75 -30.59
C SER A 488 -15.91 -6.75 -29.72
N GLU A 489 -14.58 -6.75 -29.81
CA GLU A 489 -13.71 -7.67 -29.07
C GLU A 489 -13.29 -7.14 -27.68
N TYR A 490 -13.54 -5.86 -27.36
CA TYR A 490 -13.39 -5.36 -25.99
C TYR A 490 -14.57 -5.88 -25.15
N VAL A 491 -14.45 -7.10 -24.62
CA VAL A 491 -15.52 -7.71 -23.83
C VAL A 491 -15.32 -7.45 -22.33
N LYS A 492 -16.41 -7.08 -21.65
CA LYS A 492 -16.48 -6.92 -20.20
C LYS A 492 -17.78 -7.54 -19.71
N GLU A 493 -17.72 -8.52 -18.83
CA GLU A 493 -18.90 -9.25 -18.33
C GLU A 493 -19.75 -8.40 -17.36
N THR A 494 -19.17 -7.38 -16.73
CA THR A 494 -19.67 -6.82 -15.46
C THR A 494 -20.30 -5.43 -15.53
N ALA A 495 -20.49 -4.81 -16.69
CA ALA A 495 -21.15 -3.50 -16.84
C ALA A 495 -21.39 -3.17 -18.32
N PRO A 496 -22.20 -2.14 -18.64
CA PRO A 496 -22.16 -1.52 -19.97
C PRO A 496 -20.73 -1.12 -20.34
N ASN A 497 -20.35 -1.35 -21.59
CA ASN A 497 -19.02 -1.05 -22.11
C ASN A 497 -19.13 -0.07 -23.27
N ALA A 498 -18.83 1.21 -23.04
CA ALA A 498 -18.81 2.19 -24.12
C ALA A 498 -17.80 1.82 -25.22
N LEU A 499 -16.67 1.21 -24.86
CA LEU A 499 -15.60 0.85 -25.82
C LEU A 499 -16.01 -0.25 -26.79
N ASN A 500 -16.99 -1.10 -26.47
CA ASN A 500 -17.39 -2.18 -27.38
C ASN A 500 -18.47 -1.81 -28.39
N LYS A 501 -19.03 -0.61 -28.26
CA LYS A 501 -20.02 -0.10 -29.20
C LYS A 501 -19.32 0.38 -30.45
N SER A 502 -19.92 0.10 -31.60
CA SER A 502 -19.51 0.65 -32.87
C SER A 502 -20.68 0.78 -33.82
N VAL A 503 -20.58 1.71 -34.75
CA VAL A 503 -21.49 1.87 -35.88
C VAL A 503 -20.69 2.01 -37.16
N LYS A 504 -21.24 1.54 -38.29
CA LYS A 504 -20.62 1.78 -39.59
C LYS A 504 -20.89 3.22 -40.02
N ASP A 505 -19.83 3.99 -40.26
CA ASP A 505 -19.95 5.36 -40.71
C ASP A 505 -19.70 5.47 -42.21
N THR A 506 -20.72 5.82 -42.98
CA THR A 506 -20.60 6.02 -44.43
C THR A 506 -19.68 7.17 -44.80
N GLY A 507 -19.57 8.19 -43.94
CA GLY A 507 -18.61 9.29 -44.06
C GLY A 507 -17.17 8.85 -43.82
N TYR A 508 -16.96 7.72 -43.14
CA TYR A 508 -15.66 7.09 -42.92
C TYR A 508 -15.57 5.72 -43.61
N PHE A 509 -15.86 5.68 -44.91
CA PHE A 509 -15.70 4.50 -45.77
C PHE A 509 -16.42 3.23 -45.28
N SER A 510 -17.53 3.39 -44.54
CA SER A 510 -18.31 2.32 -43.91
C SER A 510 -17.52 1.45 -42.94
N LYS A 511 -16.41 1.98 -42.41
CA LYS A 511 -15.67 1.38 -41.30
C LYS A 511 -16.42 1.61 -39.99
N GLU A 512 -16.10 0.78 -39.02
CA GLU A 512 -16.65 0.87 -37.68
C GLU A 512 -15.98 1.99 -36.89
N VAL A 513 -16.79 2.92 -36.39
CA VAL A 513 -16.37 4.02 -35.51
C VAL A 513 -17.06 3.90 -34.16
N ASN A 514 -16.40 4.35 -33.10
CA ASN A 514 -16.97 4.48 -31.77
C ASN A 514 -17.30 5.96 -31.53
N LYS A 515 -18.57 6.26 -31.24
CA LYS A 515 -19.07 7.64 -31.07
C LYS A 515 -19.43 7.95 -29.61
N GLU A 516 -18.85 7.21 -28.67
CA GLU A 516 -19.20 7.30 -27.25
C GLU A 516 -18.23 8.18 -26.45
N PHE A 517 -17.05 8.49 -26.98
CA PHE A 517 -16.01 9.24 -26.27
C PHE A 517 -15.99 10.70 -26.71
N ASP A 518 -16.07 11.60 -25.72
CA ASP A 518 -15.93 13.04 -25.91
C ASP A 518 -14.46 13.46 -26.05
N VAL A 519 -13.56 12.74 -25.36
CA VAL A 519 -12.16 13.10 -25.22
C VAL A 519 -11.26 11.88 -25.40
N ILE A 520 -10.20 12.06 -26.20
CA ILE A 520 -9.15 11.07 -26.39
C ILE A 520 -7.82 11.76 -26.07
N ILE A 521 -7.17 11.30 -25.00
CA ILE A 521 -5.88 11.84 -24.55
C ILE A 521 -4.90 10.69 -24.37
N THR A 522 -3.90 10.61 -25.23
CA THR A 522 -3.01 9.46 -25.30
C THR A 522 -1.66 9.80 -25.91
N ASN A 523 -0.67 8.98 -25.61
CA ASN A 523 0.65 9.02 -26.23
C ASN A 523 1.01 7.60 -26.71
N PRO A 524 0.48 7.18 -27.87
CA PRO A 524 0.67 5.82 -28.37
C PRO A 524 2.14 5.60 -28.74
N PRO A 525 2.63 4.35 -28.74
CA PRO A 525 4.02 4.07 -29.01
C PRO A 525 4.39 4.43 -30.45
N PHE A 526 5.57 5.05 -30.62
CA PHE A 526 6.07 5.49 -31.93
C PHE A 526 6.66 4.33 -32.74
N SER A 527 6.30 4.25 -34.02
CA SER A 527 6.93 3.37 -35.02
C SER A 527 7.01 1.88 -34.61
N VAL A 528 5.91 1.32 -34.09
CA VAL A 528 5.85 -0.10 -33.72
C VAL A 528 5.61 -0.98 -34.94
N ASP A 529 6.49 -1.94 -35.18
CA ASP A 529 6.28 -2.98 -36.18
C ASP A 529 5.19 -3.94 -35.72
N LEU A 530 4.01 -3.86 -36.34
CA LEU A 530 2.93 -4.83 -36.12
C LEU A 530 3.35 -6.22 -36.62
N ASP A 531 3.00 -7.28 -35.90
CA ASP A 531 3.20 -8.65 -36.36
C ASP A 531 2.30 -8.97 -37.58
N ASN A 532 2.58 -10.07 -38.27
CA ASN A 532 1.92 -10.40 -39.53
C ASN A 532 0.43 -10.75 -39.38
N ASP A 533 0.01 -11.30 -38.23
CA ASP A 533 -1.40 -11.64 -37.99
C ASP A 533 -2.21 -10.38 -37.66
N THR A 534 -1.64 -9.48 -36.86
CA THR A 534 -2.22 -8.14 -36.63
C THR A 534 -2.31 -7.36 -37.94
N LYS A 535 -1.27 -7.34 -38.76
CA LYS A 535 -1.29 -6.70 -40.10
C LYS A 535 -2.42 -7.21 -40.99
N ARG A 536 -2.76 -8.51 -40.93
CA ARG A 536 -3.88 -9.08 -41.71
C ARG A 536 -5.22 -8.55 -41.23
N LYS A 537 -5.48 -8.57 -39.91
CA LYS A 537 -6.74 -8.06 -39.33
C LYS A 537 -6.92 -6.54 -39.53
N VAL A 538 -5.81 -5.80 -39.46
CA VAL A 538 -5.81 -4.34 -39.57
C VAL A 538 -6.21 -3.89 -40.99
N LYS A 539 -5.87 -4.60 -42.07
CA LYS A 539 -6.30 -4.23 -43.44
C LYS A 539 -7.82 -4.22 -43.62
N ASP A 540 -8.51 -5.16 -43.01
CA ASP A 540 -9.97 -5.25 -43.10
C ASP A 540 -10.66 -4.20 -42.22
N THR A 541 -10.00 -3.80 -41.14
CA THR A 541 -10.56 -2.89 -40.14
C THR A 541 -10.27 -1.41 -40.45
N PHE A 542 -9.10 -1.11 -41.02
CA PHE A 542 -8.57 0.24 -41.23
C PHE A 542 -8.39 0.55 -42.72
N ILE A 543 -8.72 1.77 -43.14
CA ILE A 543 -8.43 2.35 -44.44
C ILE A 543 -6.92 2.41 -44.65
N PHE A 544 -6.16 2.80 -43.63
CA PHE A 544 -4.71 2.91 -43.70
C PHE A 544 -3.98 1.66 -43.22
N GLY A 545 -4.65 0.51 -43.12
CA GLY A 545 -4.06 -0.73 -42.63
C GLY A 545 -2.88 -1.28 -43.44
N ASP A 546 -2.73 -0.83 -44.69
CA ASP A 546 -1.58 -1.13 -45.54
C ASP A 546 -0.35 -0.23 -45.28
N LYS A 547 -0.50 0.86 -44.52
CA LYS A 547 0.61 1.77 -44.18
C LYS A 547 1.39 1.23 -42.98
N LYS A 548 2.72 1.34 -43.04
CA LYS A 548 3.64 0.82 -42.01
C LYS A 548 3.70 1.64 -40.70
N ASN A 549 2.87 2.67 -40.52
CA ASN A 549 2.98 3.59 -39.38
C ASN A 549 1.83 3.35 -38.38
N SER A 550 2.16 2.86 -37.18
CA SER A 550 1.21 2.56 -36.10
C SER A 550 0.38 3.77 -35.67
N GLU A 551 0.96 4.96 -35.70
CA GLU A 551 0.40 6.23 -35.24
C GLU A 551 -0.84 6.60 -36.06
N ASN A 552 -0.81 6.32 -37.37
CA ASN A 552 -1.95 6.57 -38.25
C ASN A 552 -3.13 5.66 -37.90
N LEU A 553 -2.86 4.44 -37.45
CA LEU A 553 -3.90 3.49 -37.06
C LEU A 553 -4.56 3.90 -35.74
N PHE A 554 -3.79 4.41 -34.78
CA PHE A 554 -4.37 4.98 -33.56
C PHE A 554 -5.24 6.20 -33.86
N ILE A 555 -4.76 7.13 -34.70
CA ILE A 555 -5.57 8.29 -35.11
C ILE A 555 -6.84 7.85 -35.83
N GLU A 556 -6.75 6.86 -36.73
CA GLU A 556 -7.92 6.34 -37.45
C GLU A 556 -8.91 5.60 -36.53
N ARG A 557 -8.41 4.79 -35.59
CA ARG A 557 -9.28 4.03 -34.65
C ARG A 557 -10.13 4.97 -33.81
N TYR A 558 -9.52 6.07 -33.36
CA TYR A 558 -10.07 7.01 -32.39
C TYR A 558 -10.40 8.35 -33.06
N TYR A 559 -10.88 8.30 -34.31
CA TYR A 559 -11.32 9.47 -35.08
C TYR A 559 -12.63 10.05 -34.58
#